data_AF-A0A0G0VAX4-F1
#
_entry.id   AF-A0A0G0VAX4-F1
#
_cell.length_a   1.000
_cell.length_b   1.000
_cell.length_c   1.000
_cell.angle_alpha   90.00
_cell.angle_beta   90.00
_cell.angle_gamma   90.00
#
_symmetry.space_group_name_H-M   'P 1'
#
loop_
_entity.id
_entity.type
_entity.pdbx_description
1 polymer ?
#
loop_
_entity_poly.entity_id
_entity_poly.type
_entity_poly.pdbx_seq_one_letter_code
_entity_poly.pdbx_strand_id
1 'polypeptide(L)'
;MAKVDRAYLKTLADMSHLHFSDEELVSLGNDIESVLSYVECLSQSPYAQDMQHLENRTDCAPLRQDEVVFTNPMDILCDAPDVAENFFIVPSIIKHEGKGK
;
A
#
# COMPACT_ATOMS: atom_id res chain seq x y z
N MET A 1 15.91 16.90 -6.63
CA MET A 1 15.18 15.66 -6.34
C MET A 1 15.46 15.24 -4.91
N ALA A 2 14.53 14.55 -4.25
CA ALA A 2 14.79 13.93 -2.96
C ALA A 2 15.95 12.94 -3.16
N LYS A 3 17.02 13.09 -2.37
CA LYS A 3 18.12 12.14 -2.38
C LYS A 3 17.56 10.81 -1.85
N VAL A 4 17.64 9.75 -2.64
CA VAL A 4 17.27 8.40 -2.18
C VAL A 4 18.33 7.97 -1.18
N ASP A 5 18.10 8.28 0.09
CA ASP A 5 18.95 7.86 1.18
C ASP A 5 18.28 6.78 2.02
N ARG A 6 19.06 6.18 2.91
CA ARG A 6 18.56 5.07 3.74
C ARG A 6 17.41 5.48 4.66
N ALA A 7 17.35 6.74 5.10
CA ALA A 7 16.27 7.23 5.95
C ALA A 7 14.96 7.34 5.14
N TYR A 8 15.05 7.82 3.91
CA TYR A 8 13.95 7.86 2.97
C TYR A 8 13.42 6.45 2.65
N LEU A 9 14.31 5.50 2.35
CA LEU A 9 13.93 4.12 2.06
C LEU A 9 13.25 3.42 3.24
N LYS A 10 13.74 3.64 4.47
CA LYS A 10 13.09 3.13 5.68
C LYS A 10 11.69 3.71 5.86
N THR A 11 11.54 5.02 5.64
CA THR A 11 10.23 5.68 5.72
C THR A 11 9.25 5.11 4.70
N LEU A 12 9.71 4.88 3.46
CA LEU A 12 8.90 4.29 2.39
C LEU A 12 8.48 2.85 2.72
N ALA A 13 9.40 2.05 3.27
CA ALA A 13 9.14 0.69 3.70
C ALA A 13 8.11 0.65 4.84
N ASP A 14 8.26 1.52 5.84
CA ASP A 14 7.33 1.64 6.97
C ASP A 14 5.92 2.04 6.51
N MET A 15 5.81 3.01 5.60
CA MET A 15 4.53 3.43 5.01
C MET A 15 3.85 2.31 4.20
N SER A 16 4.65 1.38 3.67
CA SER A 16 4.18 0.25 2.87
C SER A 16 4.01 -1.03 3.69
N HIS A 17 4.24 -0.98 5.01
CA HIS A 17 4.25 -2.14 5.90
C HIS A 17 5.18 -3.28 5.44
N LEU A 18 6.29 -2.95 4.78
CA LEU A 18 7.30 -3.90 4.33
C LEU A 18 8.50 -3.88 5.27
N HIS A 19 8.99 -5.05 5.65
CA HIS A 19 10.20 -5.18 6.46
C HIS A 19 11.37 -5.60 5.58
N PHE A 20 12.44 -4.82 5.60
CA PHE A 20 13.67 -5.09 4.85
C PHE A 20 14.86 -5.17 5.79
N SER A 21 15.76 -6.08 5.51
CA SER A 21 17.11 -6.10 6.06
C SER A 21 17.95 -4.92 5.53
N ASP A 22 19.06 -4.66 6.20
CA ASP A 22 19.98 -3.59 5.80
C ASP A 22 20.61 -3.82 4.42
N GLU A 23 20.83 -5.08 4.06
CA GLU A 23 21.37 -5.50 2.75
C GLU A 23 20.33 -5.29 1.64
N GLU A 24 19.07 -5.67 1.89
CA GLU A 24 17.96 -5.44 0.95
C GLU A 24 17.69 -3.95 0.73
N LEU A 25 17.83 -3.12 1.75
CA LEU A 25 17.69 -1.66 1.61
C LEU A 25 18.73 -1.06 0.66
N VAL A 26 19.94 -1.63 0.60
CA VAL A 26 20.97 -1.15 -0.35
C VAL A 26 20.59 -1.53 -1.78
N SER A 27 20.13 -2.76 -2.01
CA SER A 27 19.67 -3.19 -3.33
C SER A 27 18.46 -2.36 -3.79
N LEU A 28 17.47 -2.19 -2.90
CA LEU A 28 16.26 -1.43 -3.16
C LEU A 28 16.55 0.03 -3.51
N GLY A 29 17.57 0.64 -2.89
CA GLY A 29 18.00 1.99 -3.22
C GLY A 29 18.45 2.11 -4.67
N ASN A 30 19.29 1.18 -5.13
CA ASN A 30 19.77 1.15 -6.51
C ASN A 30 18.63 0.92 -7.51
N ASP A 31 17.72 -0.01 -7.18
CA ASP A 31 16.58 -0.34 -8.04
C ASP A 31 15.62 0.86 -8.18
N ILE A 32 15.31 1.52 -7.06
CA ILE A 32 14.46 2.73 -7.06
C ILE A 32 15.13 3.87 -7.82
N GLU A 33 16.44 4.08 -7.64
CA GLU A 33 17.18 5.12 -8.37
C GLU A 33 17.15 4.85 -9.88
N SER A 34 17.30 3.59 -10.30
CA SER A 34 17.19 3.20 -11.71
C SER A 34 15.79 3.44 -12.27
N VAL A 35 14.74 3.10 -11.50
CA VAL A 35 13.34 3.32 -11.93
C VAL A 35 13.02 4.81 -12.02
N LEU A 36 13.42 5.61 -11.03
CA LEU A 36 13.21 7.06 -11.04
C LEU A 36 13.93 7.71 -12.22
N SER A 37 15.19 7.32 -12.48
CA SER A 37 15.96 7.77 -13.63
C SER A 37 15.27 7.45 -14.96
N TYR A 38 14.65 6.28 -15.08
CA TYR A 38 13.87 5.92 -16.26
C TYR A 38 12.58 6.75 -16.39
N VAL A 39 11.87 6.96 -15.29
CA VAL A 39 10.63 7.75 -15.25
C VAL A 39 10.88 9.21 -15.57
N GLU A 40 12.06 9.77 -15.26
CA GLU A 40 12.44 11.12 -15.66
C GLU A 40 12.39 11.34 -17.17
N CYS A 41 12.62 10.30 -17.99
CA CYS A 41 12.47 10.40 -19.44
C CYS A 41 11.03 10.80 -19.85
N LEU A 42 10.02 10.47 -19.05
CA LEU A 42 8.63 10.84 -19.32
C LEU A 42 8.39 12.34 -19.16
N SER A 43 9.13 13.01 -18.27
CA SER A 43 9.05 14.47 -18.09
C SER A 43 9.56 15.25 -19.31
N GLN A 44 10.41 14.61 -20.13
CA GLN A 44 10.95 15.18 -21.37
C GLN A 44 10.05 14.92 -22.58
N SER A 45 8.93 14.22 -22.39
CA SER A 45 8.00 13.94 -23.48
C SER A 45 7.40 15.25 -24.02
N PRO A 46 7.40 15.48 -25.35
CA PRO A 46 6.81 16.66 -25.94
C PRO A 46 5.29 16.72 -25.73
N TYR A 47 4.66 15.62 -25.32
CA TYR A 47 3.23 15.52 -25.05
C TYR A 47 2.85 15.80 -23.59
N ALA A 48 3.82 16.08 -22.71
CA ALA A 48 3.57 16.21 -21.27
C ALA A 48 2.67 17.41 -20.88
N GLN A 49 2.60 18.46 -21.69
CA GLN A 49 1.83 19.68 -21.39
C GLN A 49 0.38 19.61 -21.88
N ASP A 50 0.11 18.86 -22.96
CA ASP A 50 -1.19 18.87 -23.66
C ASP A 50 -2.05 17.63 -23.39
N MET A 51 -1.55 16.68 -22.59
CA MET A 51 -2.27 15.46 -22.23
C MET A 51 -3.28 15.70 -21.12
N GLN A 52 -4.56 15.51 -21.43
CA GLN A 52 -5.58 15.30 -20.41
C GLN A 52 -5.30 13.98 -19.69
N HIS A 53 -5.48 13.96 -18.37
CA HIS A 53 -5.35 12.74 -17.60
C HIS A 53 -6.37 11.72 -18.09
N LEU A 54 -5.89 10.49 -18.36
CA LEU A 54 -6.76 9.40 -18.74
C LEU A 54 -7.57 8.99 -17.51
N GLU A 55 -8.75 9.56 -17.38
CA GLU A 55 -9.74 9.15 -16.40
C GLU A 55 -10.73 8.21 -17.08
N ASN A 56 -11.02 7.06 -16.47
CA ASN A 56 -12.17 6.23 -16.84
C ASN A 56 -13.45 6.94 -16.40
N ARG A 57 -13.82 8.02 -17.10
CA ARG A 57 -15.04 8.79 -16.83
C ARG A 57 -16.22 8.12 -17.50
N THR A 58 -17.11 7.55 -16.70
CA THR A 58 -18.54 7.59 -17.04
C THR A 58 -19.05 9.01 -16.80
N ASP A 59 -19.98 9.48 -17.64
CA ASP A 59 -20.55 10.84 -17.56
C ASP A 59 -21.22 11.14 -16.21
N CYS A 60 -21.57 10.08 -15.46
CA CYS A 60 -22.09 10.14 -14.11
C CYS A 60 -21.44 9.07 -13.23
N ALA A 61 -21.41 9.33 -11.92
CA ALA A 61 -21.02 8.33 -10.93
C ALA A 61 -22.13 7.26 -10.83
N PRO A 62 -21.80 5.97 -10.87
CA PRO A 62 -22.80 4.91 -10.74
C PRO A 62 -23.41 4.94 -9.34
N LEU A 63 -24.75 4.94 -9.26
CA LEU A 63 -25.48 4.83 -8.01
C LEU A 63 -25.84 3.36 -7.74
N ARG A 64 -25.64 2.91 -6.50
CA ARG A 64 -26.12 1.61 -6.03
C ARG A 64 -27.53 1.76 -5.46
N GLN A 65 -28.42 0.81 -5.73
CA GLN A 65 -29.74 0.74 -5.11
C GLN A 65 -29.63 0.41 -3.62
N ASP A 66 -30.54 0.95 -2.81
CA ASP A 66 -30.58 0.70 -1.36
C ASP A 66 -31.29 -0.61 -1.03
N GLU A 67 -30.66 -1.72 -1.41
CA GLU A 67 -31.16 -3.06 -1.17
C GLU A 67 -30.29 -3.79 -0.14
N VAL A 68 -30.92 -4.57 0.73
CA VAL A 68 -30.25 -5.41 1.72
C VAL A 68 -29.76 -6.70 1.05
N VAL A 69 -28.47 -7.01 1.19
CA VAL A 69 -27.86 -8.25 0.72
C VAL A 69 -27.41 -9.06 1.94
N PHE A 70 -27.92 -10.29 2.08
CA PHE A 70 -27.53 -11.19 3.16
C PHE A 70 -26.23 -11.93 2.82
N THR A 71 -25.36 -12.10 3.82
CA THR A 71 -24.10 -12.84 3.69
C THR A 71 -23.97 -13.90 4.78
N ASN A 72 -23.23 -14.97 4.51
CA ASN A 72 -22.90 -16.02 5.47
C ASN A 72 -21.50 -15.74 6.08
N PRO A 73 -21.39 -15.57 7.41
CA PRO A 73 -20.09 -15.33 8.07
C PRO A 73 -19.04 -16.41 7.79
N MET A 74 -19.46 -17.67 7.60
CA MET A 74 -18.53 -18.77 7.35
C MET A 74 -17.81 -18.65 6.00
N ASP A 75 -18.47 -18.10 4.98
CA ASP A 75 -17.89 -17.88 3.65
C ASP A 75 -16.80 -16.79 3.70
N ILE A 76 -16.80 -15.96 4.75
CA ILE A 76 -15.83 -14.89 4.96
C ILE A 76 -14.64 -15.40 5.80
N LEU A 77 -14.92 -16.21 6.81
CA LEU A 77 -13.92 -16.69 7.76
C LEU A 77 -13.11 -17.89 7.25
N CYS A 78 -13.53 -18.56 6.18
CA CYS A 78 -12.83 -19.75 5.68
C CYS A 78 -11.40 -19.47 5.18
N ASP A 79 -11.14 -18.25 4.72
CA ASP A 79 -9.83 -17.83 4.19
C ASP A 79 -8.98 -17.09 5.24
N ALA A 80 -9.51 -16.94 6.46
CA ALA A 80 -8.80 -16.27 7.54
C ALA A 80 -7.63 -17.13 8.04
N PRO A 81 -6.44 -16.55 8.27
CA PRO A 81 -5.31 -17.29 8.83
C PRO A 81 -5.60 -17.91 10.19
N ASP A 82 -6.30 -17.16 11.07
CA ASP A 82 -6.68 -17.58 12.40
C ASP A 82 -8.07 -17.05 12.76
N VAL A 83 -8.90 -17.89 13.36
CA VAL A 83 -10.30 -17.57 13.72
C VAL A 83 -10.59 -18.04 15.14
N ALA A 84 -11.26 -17.20 15.92
CA ALA A 84 -11.89 -17.57 17.18
C ALA A 84 -13.36 -17.20 17.13
N GLU A 85 -14.24 -18.19 17.29
CA GLU A 85 -15.69 -18.02 17.17
C GLU A 85 -16.07 -17.35 15.84
N ASN A 86 -16.52 -16.09 15.87
CA ASN A 86 -16.87 -15.30 14.68
C ASN A 86 -15.94 -14.09 14.49
N PHE A 87 -14.68 -14.20 14.92
CA PHE A 87 -13.69 -13.10 14.86
C PHE A 87 -12.39 -13.54 14.19
N PHE A 88 -11.77 -12.61 13.47
CA PHE A 88 -10.39 -12.72 13.02
C PHE A 88 -9.46 -12.55 14.22
N ILE A 89 -8.48 -13.45 14.37
CA ILE A 89 -7.43 -13.29 15.38
C ILE A 89 -6.28 -12.50 14.76
N VAL A 90 -5.89 -11.42 15.44
CA VAL A 90 -4.73 -10.59 15.06
C VAL A 90 -3.91 -10.23 16.31
N PRO A 91 -2.61 -9.92 16.17
CA PRO A 91 -1.81 -9.38 17.26
C PRO A 91 -2.45 -8.11 17.85
N SER A 92 -2.40 -7.96 19.17
CA SER A 92 -2.95 -6.77 19.85
C SER A 92 -2.29 -5.49 19.34
N ILE A 93 -3.13 -4.50 19.02
CA ILE A 93 -2.72 -3.19 18.49
C ILE A 93 -2.12 -2.31 19.60
N ILE A 94 -2.47 -2.56 20.87
CA ILE A 94 -1.97 -1.82 22.02
C ILE A 94 -0.77 -2.57 22.61
N LYS A 95 0.43 -1.97 22.51
CA LYS A 95 1.59 -2.39 23.30
C LYS A 95 1.30 -2.05 24.77
N HIS A 96 0.92 -3.05 25.56
CA HIS A 96 1.06 -2.94 27.01
C HIS A 96 2.56 -2.94 27.31
N GLU A 97 3.18 -1.76 27.42
CA GLU A 97 4.49 -1.65 28.05
C GLU A 97 4.35 -2.21 29.47
N GLY A 98 5.05 -3.31 29.72
CA GLY A 98 5.02 -3.99 31.01
C GLY A 98 5.36 -3.02 32.12
N LYS A 99 4.39 -2.73 33.00
CA LYS A 99 4.73 -2.36 34.37
C LYS A 99 5.38 -3.59 34.98
N GLY A 100 6.71 -3.57 35.02
CA GLY A 100 7.50 -4.49 35.83
C GLY A 100 6.90 -4.54 37.23
N LYS A 101 6.57 -5.75 37.68
CA LYS A 101 6.58 -6.10 39.09
C LYS A 101 7.94 -6.69 39.42
#